data_AF-A0A484HE88-F1
#
_entry.id   AF-A0A484HE88-F1
#
_cell.length_a   1.000
_cell.length_b   1.000
_cell.length_c   1.000
_cell.angle_alpha   90.00
_cell.angle_beta   90.00
_cell.angle_gamma   90.00
#
_symmetry.space_group_name_H-M   'P 1'
#
loop_
_entity.id
_entity.type
_entity.pdbx_description
1 polymer ?
#
loop_
_entity_poly.entity_id
_entity_poly.type
_entity_poly.pdbx_seq_one_letter_code
_entity_poly.pdbx_strand_id
1 'polypeptide(L)'
;MRKFSSYGPIDPDLHYYAPRTDLIDHGALELMGENPEKGGHYITVWGPRQTGKSWAFREVLFRLRRDKKFDAVKINLETIKMEKDIGRILMYIAEGLAYDLDKKSGGADTPEEFEKLFLKEALDKPLILIMEKPTAWN
;
A
#
# COMPACT_ATOMS: atom_id res chain seq x y z
N MET A 1 -17.64 -27.68 1.75
CA MET A 1 -17.67 -27.15 3.13
C MET A 1 -16.45 -26.27 3.32
N ARG A 2 -16.62 -25.06 3.87
CA ARG A 2 -15.51 -24.12 4.12
C ARG A 2 -14.55 -24.67 5.18
N LYS A 3 -13.28 -24.25 5.12
CA LYS A 3 -12.22 -24.71 6.05
C LYS A 3 -11.66 -23.55 6.86
N PHE A 4 -11.13 -23.85 8.04
CA PHE A 4 -10.36 -22.87 8.79
C PHE A 4 -8.98 -22.72 8.13
N SER A 5 -8.52 -21.49 7.94
CA SER A 5 -7.14 -21.21 7.52
C SER A 5 -6.51 -20.25 8.51
N SER A 6 -5.38 -20.67 9.09
CA SER A 6 -4.54 -19.86 9.95
C SER A 6 -3.34 -19.24 9.21
N TYR A 7 -3.13 -19.60 7.94
CA TYR A 7 -1.96 -19.21 7.17
C TYR A 7 -2.35 -18.35 5.97
N GLY A 8 -1.80 -17.13 5.94
CA GLY A 8 -1.86 -16.24 4.79
C GLY A 8 -3.23 -15.61 4.52
N PRO A 9 -3.41 -15.09 3.29
CA PRO A 9 -4.68 -14.60 2.77
C PRO A 9 -5.88 -15.52 3.02
N ILE A 10 -6.96 -14.96 3.56
CA ILE A 10 -8.28 -15.62 3.52
C ILE A 10 -8.82 -15.54 2.09
N ASP A 11 -9.25 -16.69 1.58
CA ASP A 11 -10.07 -16.87 0.37
C ASP A 11 -11.53 -17.04 0.83
N PRO A 12 -12.43 -16.08 0.55
CA PRO A 12 -13.82 -16.13 1.03
C PRO A 12 -14.65 -17.31 0.48
N ASP A 13 -14.24 -17.90 -0.65
CA ASP A 13 -14.93 -19.05 -1.25
C ASP A 13 -14.54 -20.36 -0.55
N LEU A 14 -13.28 -20.45 -0.10
CA LEU A 14 -12.72 -21.66 0.51
C LEU A 14 -12.69 -21.64 2.05
N HIS A 15 -12.58 -20.47 2.67
CA HIS A 15 -12.28 -20.32 4.10
C HIS A 15 -13.41 -19.69 4.91
N TYR A 16 -13.47 -20.01 6.20
CA TYR A 16 -14.30 -19.26 7.14
C TYR A 16 -13.83 -17.80 7.26
N TYR A 17 -14.78 -16.88 7.24
CA TYR A 17 -14.52 -15.45 7.14
C TYR A 17 -15.64 -14.64 7.79
N ALA A 18 -15.25 -13.58 8.52
CA ALA A 18 -16.16 -12.56 9.02
C ALA A 18 -15.90 -11.24 8.28
N PRO A 19 -16.88 -10.70 7.54
CA PRO A 19 -16.72 -9.45 6.79
C PRO A 19 -16.58 -8.27 7.75
N ARG A 20 -15.32 -7.86 8.01
CA ARG A 20 -14.95 -6.71 8.84
C ARG A 20 -15.25 -5.39 8.09
N THR A 21 -16.45 -5.25 7.53
CA THR A 21 -16.83 -4.18 6.61
C THR A 21 -16.58 -2.81 7.20
N ASP A 22 -17.08 -2.54 8.41
CA ASP A 22 -16.92 -1.22 9.06
C ASP A 22 -15.44 -0.80 9.20
N LEU A 23 -14.56 -1.76 9.52
CA LEU A 23 -13.13 -1.51 9.62
C LEU A 23 -12.51 -1.19 8.25
N ILE A 24 -12.94 -1.88 7.20
CA ILE A 24 -12.46 -1.68 5.83
C ILE A 24 -12.95 -0.34 5.29
N ASP A 25 -14.22 -0.01 5.52
CA ASP A 25 -14.85 1.25 5.12
C ASP A 25 -14.17 2.43 5.79
N HIS A 26 -13.97 2.35 7.11
CA HIS A 26 -13.23 3.36 7.86
C HIS A 26 -11.79 3.49 7.34
N GLY A 27 -11.07 2.39 7.14
CA GLY A 27 -9.69 2.44 6.66
C GLY A 27 -9.56 3.06 5.26
N ALA A 28 -10.50 2.76 4.37
CA ALA A 28 -10.54 3.38 3.05
C ALA A 28 -10.85 4.88 3.12
N LEU A 29 -11.79 5.29 3.99
CA LEU A 29 -12.14 6.69 4.19
C LEU A 29 -10.97 7.51 4.74
N GLU A 30 -10.25 6.98 5.72
CA GLU A 30 -9.04 7.61 6.26
C GLU A 30 -7.94 7.77 5.21
N LEU A 31 -7.75 6.78 4.32
CA LEU A 31 -6.74 6.85 3.26
C LEU A 31 -7.12 7.82 2.14
N MET A 32 -8.40 7.92 1.80
CA MET A 32 -8.88 8.91 0.83
C MET A 32 -8.78 10.34 1.37
N GLY A 33 -8.93 10.50 2.69
CA GLY A 33 -9.00 11.81 3.33
C GLY A 33 -10.29 12.55 3.01
N GLU A 34 -10.47 13.72 3.62
CA GLU A 34 -11.69 14.53 3.44
C GLU A 34 -11.70 15.32 2.13
N ASN A 35 -10.53 15.77 1.66
CA ASN A 35 -10.41 16.54 0.43
C ASN A 35 -9.05 16.34 -0.26
N PRO A 36 -8.97 15.46 -1.28
CA PRO A 36 -7.73 15.20 -2.03
C PRO A 36 -7.13 16.45 -2.69
N GLU A 37 -7.94 17.46 -3.00
CA GLU A 37 -7.50 18.71 -3.65
C GLU A 37 -6.85 19.71 -2.66
N LYS A 38 -6.93 19.46 -1.34
CA LYS A 38 -6.37 20.36 -0.31
C LYS A 38 -4.99 19.93 0.20
N GLY A 39 -4.35 18.98 -0.47
CA GLY A 39 -3.00 18.50 -0.16
C GLY A 39 -2.98 17.03 0.27
N GLY A 40 -1.77 16.48 0.39
CA GLY A 40 -1.58 15.12 0.86
C GLY A 40 -1.67 15.01 2.38
N HIS A 41 -2.06 13.84 2.87
CA HIS A 41 -1.97 13.47 4.28
C HIS A 41 -1.30 12.11 4.42
N TYR A 42 -0.73 11.85 5.58
CA TYR A 42 -0.18 10.54 5.92
C TYR A 42 -0.91 9.99 7.13
N ILE A 43 -1.22 8.70 7.09
CA ILE A 43 -1.72 7.97 8.25
C ILE A 43 -0.69 6.91 8.62
N THR A 44 -0.56 6.65 9.91
CA THR A 44 0.23 5.51 10.38
C THR A 44 -0.68 4.54 11.09
N VAL A 45 -0.73 3.30 10.59
CA VAL A 45 -1.53 2.26 11.23
C VAL A 45 -0.62 1.32 11.99
N TRP A 46 -0.91 1.19 13.28
CA TRP A 46 -0.18 0.33 14.20
C TRP A 46 -1.10 -0.75 14.74
N GLY A 47 -0.51 -1.90 15.07
CA GLY A 47 -1.22 -2.96 15.76
C GLY A 47 -0.29 -4.10 16.14
N PRO A 48 -0.64 -4.90 17.17
CA PRO A 48 0.13 -6.06 17.55
C PRO A 48 0.36 -7.05 16.39
N ARG A 49 1.31 -7.97 16.56
CA ARG A 49 1.49 -9.07 15.60
C ARG A 49 0.22 -9.93 15.53
N GLN A 50 -0.04 -10.49 14.35
CA GLN A 50 -1.10 -11.48 14.12
C GLN A 50 -2.55 -11.01 14.41
N THR A 51 -2.83 -9.71 14.45
CA THR A 51 -4.20 -9.18 14.61
C THR A 51 -5.04 -9.14 13.33
N GLY A 52 -4.48 -9.64 12.22
CA GLY A 52 -5.09 -9.57 10.90
C GLY A 52 -4.95 -8.20 10.21
N LYS A 53 -4.07 -7.33 10.70
CA LYS A 53 -3.81 -6.00 10.11
C LYS A 53 -3.45 -6.05 8.61
N SER A 54 -2.53 -6.92 8.20
CA SER A 54 -2.15 -7.08 6.78
C SER A 54 -3.30 -7.57 5.92
N TRP A 55 -4.19 -8.41 6.47
CA TRP A 55 -5.38 -8.87 5.76
C TRP A 55 -6.38 -7.72 5.58
N ALA A 56 -6.69 -6.98 6.65
CA ALA A 56 -7.59 -5.82 6.59
C ALA A 56 -7.08 -4.76 5.60
N PHE A 57 -5.78 -4.46 5.65
CA PHE A 57 -5.15 -3.52 4.70
C PHE A 57 -5.21 -3.99 3.26
N ARG A 58 -5.09 -5.29 3.00
CA ARG A 58 -5.22 -5.81 1.65
C ARG A 58 -6.64 -5.60 1.12
N GLU A 59 -7.66 -5.82 1.94
CA GLU A 59 -9.05 -5.57 1.52
C GLU A 59 -9.30 -4.07 1.28
N VAL A 60 -8.73 -3.20 2.12
CA VAL A 60 -8.74 -1.75 1.89
C VAL A 60 -8.06 -1.42 0.55
N LEU A 61 -6.87 -1.93 0.27
CA LEU A 61 -6.17 -1.75 -1.00
C LEU A 61 -7.00 -2.25 -2.19
N PHE A 62 -7.66 -3.41 -2.08
CA PHE A 62 -8.52 -3.92 -3.15
C PHE A 62 -9.74 -3.04 -3.40
N ARG A 63 -10.33 -2.48 -2.35
CA ARG A 63 -11.40 -1.49 -2.50
C ARG A 63 -10.89 -0.21 -3.18
N LEU A 64 -9.76 0.31 -2.71
CA LEU A 64 -9.13 1.51 -3.24
C LEU A 64 -8.79 1.34 -4.74
N ARG A 65 -8.18 0.23 -5.16
CA ARG A 65 -7.86 -0.05 -6.57
C ARG A 65 -9.08 -0.15 -7.50
N ARG A 66 -10.29 -0.37 -6.95
CA ARG A 66 -11.54 -0.36 -7.74
C ARG A 66 -12.09 1.05 -7.95
N ASP A 67 -11.72 1.99 -7.09
CA ASP A 67 -12.07 3.39 -7.27
C ASP A 67 -11.13 4.02 -8.30
N LYS A 68 -11.69 4.60 -9.34
CA LYS A 68 -10.92 5.18 -10.46
C LYS A 68 -10.44 6.60 -10.18
N LYS A 69 -10.84 7.21 -9.06
CA LYS A 69 -10.48 8.58 -8.69
C LYS A 69 -9.00 8.75 -8.34
N PHE A 70 -8.33 7.68 -7.95
CA PHE A 70 -6.94 7.71 -7.52
C PHE A 70 -6.22 6.43 -7.96
N ASP A 71 -4.89 6.47 -7.93
CA ASP A 71 -4.06 5.28 -8.04
C ASP A 71 -3.66 4.79 -6.65
N ALA A 72 -3.73 3.48 -6.42
CA ALA A 72 -3.41 2.87 -5.13
C ALA A 72 -2.26 1.87 -5.29
N VAL A 73 -1.08 2.28 -4.83
CA VAL A 73 0.17 1.52 -4.95
C VAL A 73 0.58 0.98 -3.59
N LYS A 74 1.06 -0.28 -3.56
CA LYS A 74 1.57 -0.89 -2.35
C LYS A 74 3.02 -1.33 -2.54
N ILE A 75 3.90 -0.81 -1.70
CA ILE A 75 5.32 -1.16 -1.66
C ILE A 75 5.60 -1.99 -0.40
N ASN A 76 6.22 -3.16 -0.59
CA ASN A 76 6.65 -4.01 0.51
C ASN A 76 8.07 -3.62 0.94
N LEU A 77 8.24 -3.13 2.17
CA LEU A 77 9.53 -2.71 2.71
C LEU A 77 10.33 -3.83 3.39
N GLU A 78 9.77 -5.02 3.55
CA GLU A 78 10.45 -6.12 4.25
C GLU A 78 11.69 -6.60 3.48
N THR A 79 11.64 -6.58 2.14
CA THR A 79 12.76 -6.97 1.26
C THR A 79 14.00 -6.11 1.48
N ILE A 80 13.80 -4.82 1.76
CA ILE A 80 14.88 -3.83 1.93
C ILE A 80 15.12 -3.44 3.38
N LYS A 81 14.59 -4.18 4.36
CA LYS A 81 14.62 -3.81 5.78
C LYS A 81 16.01 -3.65 6.39
N MET A 82 17.03 -4.27 5.78
CA MET A 82 18.43 -4.23 6.21
C MET A 82 19.29 -3.31 5.35
N GLU A 83 18.74 -2.78 4.24
CA GLU A 83 19.44 -1.85 3.38
C GLU A 83 19.60 -0.51 4.11
N LYS A 84 20.78 0.10 3.94
CA LYS A 84 21.15 1.38 4.55
C LYS A 84 21.51 2.42 3.49
N ASP A 85 21.83 1.97 2.28
CA ASP A 85 22.07 2.86 1.16
C ASP A 85 20.75 3.53 0.75
N ILE A 86 20.71 4.85 0.90
CA ILE A 86 19.51 5.65 0.62
C ILE A 86 19.14 5.53 -0.86
N GLY A 87 20.12 5.60 -1.77
CA GLY A 87 19.84 5.54 -3.21
C GLY A 87 19.20 4.22 -3.62
N ARG A 88 19.65 3.10 -3.06
CA ARG A 88 19.02 1.79 -3.29
C ARG A 88 17.60 1.70 -2.73
N ILE A 89 17.35 2.28 -1.56
CA ILE A 89 16.01 2.33 -0.97
C ILE A 89 15.07 3.14 -1.87
N LEU A 90 15.51 4.32 -2.31
CA LEU A 90 14.72 5.19 -3.19
C LEU A 90 14.45 4.52 -4.53
N MET A 91 15.48 3.90 -5.13
CA MET A 91 15.35 3.18 -6.40
C MET A 91 14.38 2.00 -6.29
N TYR A 92 14.42 1.23 -5.21
CA TYR A 92 13.48 0.14 -4.95
C TYR A 92 12.02 0.64 -4.89
N ILE A 93 11.78 1.76 -4.20
CA ILE A 93 10.44 2.35 -4.09
C ILE A 93 10.01 2.90 -5.46
N ALA A 94 10.90 3.59 -6.18
CA ALA A 94 10.64 4.16 -7.50
C ALA A 94 10.29 3.08 -8.54
N GLU A 95 11.01 1.97 -8.56
CA GLU A 95 10.73 0.83 -9.45
C GLU A 95 9.38 0.19 -9.13
N GLY A 96 9.06 0.01 -7.85
CA GLY A 96 7.76 -0.51 -7.43
C GLY A 96 6.59 0.41 -7.80
N LEU A 97 6.77 1.73 -7.67
CA LEU A 97 5.81 2.73 -8.13
C LEU A 97 5.61 2.65 -9.65
N ALA A 98 6.69 2.64 -10.42
CA ALA A 98 6.64 2.58 -11.87
C ALA A 98 5.93 1.30 -12.36
N TYR A 99 6.23 0.16 -11.74
CA TYR A 99 5.60 -1.11 -12.05
C TYR A 99 4.08 -1.09 -11.80
N ASP A 100 3.63 -0.68 -10.60
CA ASP A 100 2.20 -0.68 -10.25
C ASP A 100 1.40 0.37 -11.05
N LEU A 101 2.03 1.46 -11.48
CA LEU A 101 1.41 2.54 -12.27
C LEU A 101 1.50 2.33 -13.79
N ASP A 102 2.11 1.23 -14.25
CA ASP A 102 2.40 0.96 -15.68
C ASP A 102 3.18 2.12 -16.34
N LYS A 103 4.16 2.67 -15.62
CA LYS A 103 5.05 3.73 -16.08
C LYS A 103 6.44 3.19 -16.35
N LYS A 104 7.16 3.86 -17.25
CA LYS A 104 8.58 3.56 -17.45
C LYS A 104 9.36 3.96 -16.20
N SER A 105 10.19 3.06 -15.70
CA SER A 105 11.12 3.39 -14.62
C SER A 105 12.17 4.37 -15.13
N GLY A 106 12.21 5.55 -14.51
CA GLY A 106 13.31 6.51 -14.69
C GLY A 106 14.47 6.28 -13.72
N GLY A 107 14.27 5.43 -12.70
CA GLY A 107 15.12 5.39 -11.51
C GLY A 107 15.00 6.67 -10.68
N ALA A 108 15.34 6.57 -9.40
CA ALA A 108 15.53 7.72 -8.52
C ALA A 108 16.47 7.30 -7.39
N ASP A 109 17.77 7.50 -7.57
CA ASP A 109 18.77 7.15 -6.56
C ASP A 109 19.18 8.36 -5.70
N THR A 110 18.62 9.53 -5.98
CA THR A 110 18.73 10.75 -5.18
C THR A 110 17.37 11.21 -4.66
N PRO A 111 17.33 11.89 -3.49
CA PRO A 111 16.09 12.50 -2.98
C PRO A 111 15.43 13.45 -3.98
N GLU A 112 16.22 14.23 -4.72
CA GLU A 112 15.75 15.21 -5.69
C GLU A 112 15.08 14.56 -6.91
N GLU A 113 15.58 13.40 -7.36
CA GLU A 113 14.91 12.61 -8.39
C GLU A 113 13.68 11.91 -7.85
N PHE A 114 13.74 11.44 -6.60
CA PHE A 114 12.63 10.76 -5.97
C PHE A 114 11.42 11.68 -5.77
N GLU A 115 11.66 12.95 -5.40
CA GLU A 115 10.60 13.97 -5.28
C GLU A 115 9.88 14.19 -6.62
N LYS A 116 10.60 14.14 -7.75
CA LYS A 116 10.02 14.34 -9.08
C LYS A 116 8.96 13.29 -9.43
N LEU A 117 9.00 12.11 -8.82
CA LEU A 117 8.00 11.05 -9.03
C LEU A 117 6.60 11.44 -8.54
N PHE A 118 6.52 12.42 -7.63
CA PHE A 118 5.27 12.86 -7.00
C PHE A 118 4.78 14.22 -7.51
N LEU A 119 5.47 14.81 -8.49
CA LEU A 119 5.02 16.04 -9.13
C LEU A 119 3.72 15.80 -9.89
N LYS A 120 2.93 16.86 -10.03
CA LYS A 120 1.63 16.80 -10.71
C LYS A 120 1.75 16.35 -12.15
N GLU A 121 2.84 16.69 -12.85
CA GLU A 121 3.05 16.24 -14.24
C GLU A 121 3.46 14.76 -14.33
N ALA A 122 3.96 14.17 -13.23
CA ALA A 122 4.39 12.78 -13.19
C ALA A 122 3.24 11.82 -12.86
N LEU A 123 2.11 12.30 -12.31
CA LEU A 123 0.97 11.50 -11.88
C LEU A 123 -0.29 11.84 -12.69
N ASP A 124 -1.01 10.83 -13.16
CA ASP A 124 -2.25 11.04 -13.94
C ASP A 124 -3.46 11.33 -13.02
N LYS A 125 -3.35 10.93 -11.76
CA LYS A 125 -4.40 11.00 -10.73
C LYS A 125 -3.74 11.17 -9.35
N PRO A 126 -4.50 11.58 -8.32
CA PRO A 126 -4.04 11.49 -6.94
C PRO A 126 -3.53 10.08 -6.60
N LEU A 127 -2.42 10.00 -5.86
CA LEU A 127 -1.76 8.75 -5.49
C LEU A 127 -1.99 8.44 -4.00
N ILE A 128 -2.42 7.21 -3.72
CA ILE A 128 -2.38 6.60 -2.39
C ILE A 128 -1.21 5.62 -2.37
N LEU A 129 -0.12 5.99 -1.70
CA LEU A 129 1.05 5.15 -1.52
C LEU A 129 1.01 4.43 -0.17
N ILE A 130 0.97 3.10 -0.20
CA ILE A 130 1.01 2.27 1.00
C ILE A 130 2.40 1.63 1.12
N MET A 131 3.13 2.02 2.16
CA MET A 131 4.40 1.40 2.53
C MET A 131 4.18 0.40 3.65
N GLU A 132 4.18 -0.89 3.33
CA GLU A 132 3.96 -1.95 4.32
C GLU A 132 5.27 -2.64 4.67
N LYS A 133 5.54 -2.73 5.98
CA LYS A 133 6.50 -3.70 6.51
C LYS A 133 5.71 -4.89 7.08
N PRO A 134 5.51 -5.98 6.32
CA PRO A 134 4.89 -7.17 6.86
C PRO A 134 5.73 -7.67 8.04
N THR A 135 5.07 -7.96 9.17
CA THR A 135 5.74 -8.68 10.25
C THR A 135 6.01 -10.09 9.77
N ALA A 136 7.23 -10.35 9.30
CA ALA A 136 7.68 -11.68 8.93
C ALA A 136 7.51 -12.66 10.09
N TRP A 137 7.20 -13.91 9.72
CA TRP A 137 7.27 -15.05 10.61
C TRP A 137 8.76 -15.41 10.74
N ASN A 138 9.29 -15.42 11.96
CA ASN A 138 10.54 -16.11 12.26
C ASN A 138 10.25 -17.59 12.47
#